data_AF-U3TXP9-F1
#
_entry.id   AF-U3TXP9-F1
#
_cell.length_a   1.000
_cell.length_b   1.000
_cell.length_c   1.000
_cell.angle_alpha   90.00
_cell.angle_beta   90.00
_cell.angle_gamma   90.00
#
_symmetry.space_group_name_H-M   'P 1'
#
loop_
_entity.id
_entity.type
_entity.pdbx_description
1 polymer ?
#
loop_
_entity_poly.entity_id
_entity_poly.type
_entity_poly.pdbx_seq_one_letter_code
_entity_poly.pdbx_strand_id
1 'polypeptide(L)' 'MKYAIGPVLWYWPTATLEQFYQRAAESSAEIVYLGEAVCSKRRATAFSQWMGGAARWRPAANRWC' A
#
# COMPACT_ATOMS: atom_id res chain seq x y z
N MET A 1 -12.79 3.97 -17.01
CA MET A 1 -13.28 3.68 -15.64
C MET A 1 -12.23 4.13 -14.65
N LYS A 2 -12.63 4.61 -13.45
CA LYS A 2 -11.70 5.00 -12.39
C LYS A 2 -11.65 3.89 -11.34
N TYR A 3 -10.46 3.34 -11.12
CA TYR A 3 -10.24 2.28 -10.15
C TYR A 3 -9.44 2.79 -8.96
N ALA A 4 -9.73 2.24 -7.79
CA ALA A 4 -8.99 2.49 -6.56
C ALA A 4 -8.63 1.16 -5.89
N ILE A 5 -7.42 1.08 -5.35
CA ILE A 5 -6.95 -0.06 -4.56
C ILE A 5 -7.07 0.32 -3.09
N GLY A 6 -7.87 -0.43 -2.34
CA GLY A 6 -8.06 -0.26 -0.90
C GLY A 6 -6.89 -0.79 -0.06
N PRO A 7 -6.90 -0.53 1.26
CA PRO A 7 -5.91 -1.07 2.18
C PRO A 7 -6.04 -2.60 2.33
N VAL A 8 -4.95 -3.26 2.73
CA VAL A 8 -4.91 -4.72 2.88
C VAL A 8 -5.74 -5.15 4.09
N LEU A 9 -6.69 -6.08 3.89
CA LEU A 9 -7.66 -6.47 4.92
C LEU A 9 -7.19 -7.65 5.81
N TRP A 10 -6.04 -8.25 5.49
CA TRP A 10 -5.50 -9.41 6.18
C TRP A 10 -4.08 -9.15 6.65
N TYR A 11 -3.65 -9.93 7.65
CA TYR A 11 -2.27 -9.89 8.09
C TYR A 11 -1.36 -10.52 7.04
N TRP A 12 -0.49 -9.71 6.44
CA TRP A 12 0.58 -10.18 5.55
C TRP A 12 1.96 -9.79 6.12
N PRO A 13 2.98 -10.64 5.94
CA PRO A 13 4.36 -10.24 6.23
C PRO A 13 4.77 -9.00 5.43
N THR A 14 5.64 -8.16 5.98
CA THR A 14 6.09 -6.91 5.32
C THR A 14 6.58 -7.14 3.89
N ALA A 15 7.37 -8.19 3.63
CA ALA A 15 7.86 -8.48 2.28
C ALA A 15 6.74 -8.76 1.25
N THR A 16 5.62 -9.34 1.69
CA THR A 16 4.44 -9.57 0.83
C THR A 16 3.70 -8.26 0.56
N LEU A 17 3.59 -7.39 1.56
CA LEU A 17 3.01 -6.05 1.39
C LEU A 17 3.83 -5.20 0.42
N GLU A 18 5.16 -5.19 0.55
CA GLU A 18 6.02 -4.43 -0.34
C GLU A 18 5.87 -4.88 -1.80
N GLN A 19 5.86 -6.20 -2.05
CA GLN A 19 5.64 -6.73 -3.40
C GLN A 19 4.25 -6.40 -3.94
N PHE A 20 3.22 -6.42 -3.09
CA PHE A 20 1.88 -6.01 -3.49
C PHE A 20 1.83 -4.55 -3.92
N TYR A 21 2.40 -3.64 -3.12
CA TYR A 21 2.40 -2.22 -3.44
C TYR A 21 3.30 -1.86 -4.61
N GLN A 22 4.41 -2.58 -4.83
CA GLN A 22 5.20 -2.48 -6.07
C GLN A 22 4.35 -2.79 -7.30
N ARG A 23 3.55 -3.86 -7.27
CA ARG A 23 2.62 -4.19 -8.36
C ARG A 23 1.47 -3.19 -8.48
N ALA A 24 0.96 -2.69 -7.35
CA ALA A 24 -0.08 -1.67 -7.32
C ALA A 24 0.41 -0.36 -7.99
N ALA A 25 1.70 -0.03 -7.84
CA ALA A 25 2.32 1.11 -8.49
C ALA A 25 2.25 1.02 -10.03
N GLU A 26 2.36 -0.19 -10.57
CA GLU A 26 2.30 -0.46 -12.02
C GLU A 26 0.87 -0.62 -12.56
N SER A 27 -0.14 -0.64 -11.67
CA SER A 27 -1.53 -0.81 -12.07
C SER A 27 -2.14 0.48 -12.64
N SER A 28 -3.26 0.35 -13.35
CA SER A 28 -4.04 1.49 -13.88
C SER A 28 -4.96 2.15 -12.83
N ALA A 29 -4.81 1.80 -11.54
CA ALA A 29 -5.59 2.42 -10.48
C ALA A 29 -5.16 3.87 -10.27
N GLU A 30 -6.12 4.80 -10.24
CA GLU A 30 -5.85 6.23 -10.05
C GLU A 30 -5.49 6.53 -8.58
N ILE A 31 -6.02 5.73 -7.65
CA ILE A 31 -5.85 5.92 -6.20
C ILE A 31 -5.40 4.61 -5.57
N VAL A 32 -4.37 4.67 -4.74
CA VAL A 32 -3.87 3.55 -3.93
C VAL A 32 -3.88 3.97 -2.47
N TYR A 33 -4.68 3.29 -1.63
CA TYR A 33 -4.72 3.51 -0.20
C TYR A 33 -3.67 2.65 0.52
N LEU A 34 -2.81 3.30 1.28
CA LEU A 34 -1.71 2.68 2.01
C LEU A 34 -2.17 2.17 3.37
N GLY A 35 -1.70 0.97 3.70
CA GLY A 35 -1.80 0.41 5.03
C GLY A 35 -2.66 -0.84 5.09
N GLU A 36 -2.99 -1.19 6.33
CA GLU A 36 -3.62 -2.46 6.68
C GLU A 36 -4.84 -2.18 7.58
N ALA A 37 -5.97 -2.81 7.27
CA ALA A 37 -7.17 -2.80 8.10
C ALA A 37 -7.12 -3.93 9.15
N VAL A 38 -6.00 -4.04 9.87
CA VAL A 38 -5.78 -5.03 10.94
C VAL A 38 -5.57 -4.36 12.29
N CYS A 39 -5.80 -5.09 13.39
CA CYS A 39 -5.58 -4.54 14.73
C CYS A 39 -4.10 -4.18 14.94
N SER A 40 -3.85 -3.10 15.68
CA SER A 40 -2.50 -2.56 15.92
C SER A 40 -1.51 -3.60 16.46
N LYS A 41 -1.98 -4.55 17.28
CA LYS A 41 -1.17 -5.61 17.88
C LYS A 41 -0.67 -6.66 16.86
N ARG A 42 -1.31 -6.75 15.68
CA ARG A 42 -0.96 -7.70 14.62
C ARG A 42 -0.34 -7.03 13.40
N ARG A 43 -0.20 -5.71 13.38
CA ARG A 43 0.33 -5.00 12.21
C ARG A 43 1.78 -5.42 11.96
N ALA A 44 2.10 -5.79 10.71
CA ALA A 44 3.47 -6.15 10.34
C ALA A 44 4.36 -4.91 10.15
N THR A 45 3.76 -3.79 9.73
CA THR A 45 4.51 -2.62 9.25
C THR A 45 4.12 -1.35 10.02
N ALA A 46 5.10 -0.66 10.60
CA ALA A 46 4.86 0.57 11.34
C ALA A 46 4.43 1.73 10.41
N PHE A 47 3.71 2.73 10.93
CA PHE A 47 3.28 3.89 10.16
C PHE A 47 4.45 4.63 9.47
N SER A 48 5.59 4.77 10.15
CA SER A 48 6.80 5.37 9.56
C SER A 48 7.33 4.60 8.36
N GLN A 49 7.27 3.26 8.39
CA GLN A 49 7.66 2.42 7.25
C GLN A 49 6.70 2.59 6.07
N TRP A 50 5.40 2.76 6.32
CA TRP A 50 4.43 3.07 5.26
C TRP A 50 4.76 4.36 4.53
N MET A 51 5.05 5.43 5.28
CA MET A 51 5.42 6.73 4.68
C MET A 51 6.73 6.65 3.89
N GLY A 52 7.71 5.91 4.39
CA GLY A 52 8.97 5.66 3.69
C GLY A 52 8.81 4.82 2.41
N GLY A 53 7.95 3.80 2.45
CA GLY A 53 7.61 2.97 1.29
C GLY A 53 6.86 3.76 0.22
N ALA A 54 5.87 4.56 0.62
CA ALA A 54 5.09 5.42 -0.27
C ALA A 54 5.98 6.37 -1.10
N ALA A 55 6.97 7.00 -0.47
CA ALA A 55 7.91 7.86 -1.17
C ALA A 55 8.73 7.10 -2.24
N ARG A 56 8.99 5.81 -2.01
CA ARG A 56 9.76 4.95 -2.92
C ARG A 56 8.90 4.40 -4.07
N TRP A 57 7.65 4.05 -3.81
CA TRP A 57 6.79 3.37 -4.79
C TRP A 57 5.94 4.30 -5.65
N ARG A 58 5.82 5.58 -5.30
CA ARG A 58 4.84 6.49 -5.94
C ARG A 58 5.30 6.96 -7.33
N PRO A 59 4.76 6.42 -8.45
CA PRO A 59 4.94 7.02 -9.76
C PRO A 59 4.05 8.27 -9.92
N ALA A 60 4.27 9.02 -10.99
CA ALA A 60 3.41 10.16 -11.33
C ALA A 60 1.98 9.74 -11.74
N ALA A 61 1.78 8.47 -12.10
CA ALA A 61 0.54 7.97 -12.70
C ALA A 61 -0.61 7.76 -11.71
N ASN A 62 -0.33 7.59 -10.41
CA ASN A 62 -1.34 7.31 -9.39
C ASN A 62 -1.11 8.12 -8.11
N ARG A 63 -2.21 8.38 -7.40
CA ARG A 63 -2.21 9.09 -6.12
C ARG A 63 -2.22 8.11 -4.98
N TRP A 64 -1.36 8.35 -3.99
CA TRP A 64 -1.20 7.50 -2.82
C TRP A 64 -1.70 8.25 -1.59
N CYS A 65 -2.61 7.63 -0.84
CA CYS A 65 -3.28 8.19 0.33
C CYS A 65 -3.00 7.34 1.57
#